data_AF-A0A843C775-F1
#
_entry.id   AF-A0A843C775-F1
#
_cell.length_a   1.000
_cell.length_b   1.000
_cell.length_c   1.000
_cell.angle_alpha   90.00
_cell.angle_beta   90.00
_cell.angle_gamma   90.00
#
_symmetry.space_group_name_H-M   'P 1'
#
loop_
_entity.id
_entity.type
_entity.pdbx_description
1 polymer ?
#
loop_
_entity_poly.entity_id
_entity_poly.type
_entity_poly.pdbx_seq_one_letter_code
_entity_poly.pdbx_strand_id
1 'polypeptide(L)'
;MIHKIPTLKIKYQRNNFLHKISKYYVDSYDTIFVEEIKIQNMVKNHHLAKLIYDFSWNSFFQKLEYKAANAGILFAKVAPHGTSQSCSNCGRMVKKTFGN
;
A
#
# COMPACT_ATOMS: atom_id res chain seq x y z
N MET A 1 -19.07 -16.84 -12.67
CA MET A 1 -18.46 -15.51 -12.42
C MET A 1 -17.22 -15.38 -13.29
N ILE A 2 -17.27 -14.57 -14.34
CA ILE A 2 -16.10 -14.31 -15.18
C ILE A 2 -15.22 -13.31 -14.42
N HIS A 3 -14.12 -13.78 -13.83
CA HIS A 3 -13.06 -12.87 -13.42
C HIS A 3 -12.56 -12.15 -14.68
N LYS A 4 -12.97 -10.89 -14.87
CA LYS A 4 -12.45 -10.02 -15.93
C LYS A 4 -10.94 -9.91 -15.75
N ILE A 5 -10.19 -10.60 -16.60
CA ILE A 5 -8.73 -10.48 -16.67
C ILE A 5 -8.42 -9.02 -17.06
N PRO A 6 -7.58 -8.30 -16.30
CA PRO A 6 -7.21 -6.93 -16.64
C PRO A 6 -6.57 -6.89 -18.03
N THR A 7 -7.04 -5.98 -18.89
CA THR A 7 -6.43 -5.81 -20.21
C THR A 7 -4.98 -5.32 -20.07
N LEU A 8 -4.14 -5.61 -21.07
CA LEU A 8 -2.74 -5.15 -21.09
C LEU A 8 -2.65 -3.63 -20.89
N LYS A 9 -3.56 -2.86 -21.50
CA LYS A 9 -3.65 -1.40 -21.35
C LYS A 9 -3.85 -0.98 -19.88
N ILE A 10 -4.72 -1.66 -19.13
CA ILE A 10 -4.95 -1.36 -17.71
C ILE A 10 -3.72 -1.74 -16.89
N LYS A 11 -3.12 -2.90 -17.17
CA LYS A 11 -1.90 -3.36 -16.49
C LYS A 11 -0.74 -2.36 -16.66
N TYR A 12 -0.54 -1.83 -17.87
CA TYR A 12 0.51 -0.85 -18.16
C TYR A 12 0.25 0.50 -17.48
N GLN A 13 -0.98 1.02 -17.55
CA GLN A 13 -1.33 2.28 -16.89
C GLN A 13 -1.09 2.22 -15.38
N ARG A 14 -1.54 1.12 -14.75
CA ARG A 14 -1.32 0.87 -13.33
C ARG A 14 0.17 0.78 -13.00
N ASN A 15 0.95 0.03 -13.78
CA ASN A 15 2.38 -0.09 -13.54
C ASN A 15 3.11 1.26 -13.68
N ASN A 16 2.76 2.04 -14.71
CA ASN A 16 3.31 3.37 -14.92
C ASN A 16 2.99 4.31 -13.74
N PHE A 17 1.74 4.31 -13.28
CA PHE A 17 1.33 5.07 -12.10
C PHE A 17 2.16 4.69 -10.86
N LEU A 18 2.29 3.39 -10.57
CA LEU A 18 3.08 2.92 -9.42
C LEU A 18 4.56 3.30 -9.52
N HIS A 19 5.15 3.27 -10.73
CA HIS A 19 6.53 3.72 -10.92
C HIS A 19 6.71 5.22 -10.69
N LYS A 20 5.75 6.04 -11.15
CA LYS A 20 5.79 7.49 -10.94
C LYS A 20 5.65 7.84 -9.46
N ILE A 21 4.67 7.26 -8.77
CA ILE A 21 4.43 7.54 -7.35
C ILE A 21 5.60 7.03 -6.49
N SER A 22 6.12 5.82 -6.75
CA SER A 22 7.27 5.32 -5.99
C SER A 22 8.54 6.16 -6.19
N LYS A 23 8.78 6.67 -7.41
CA LYS A 23 9.86 7.63 -7.67
C LYS A 23 9.65 8.93 -6.88
N TYR A 24 8.44 9.48 -6.92
CA TYR A 24 8.12 10.70 -6.18
C TYR A 24 8.44 10.58 -4.69
N TYR A 25 8.01 9.49 -4.03
CA TYR A 25 8.30 9.30 -2.60
C TYR A 25 9.80 9.14 -2.32
N VAL A 26 10.51 8.37 -3.13
CA VAL A 26 11.96 8.18 -2.95
C VAL A 26 12.73 9.48 -3.17
N ASP A 27 12.27 10.35 -4.07
CA ASP A 27 12.91 11.64 -4.32
C ASP A 27 12.59 12.70 -3.26
N SER A 28 11.49 12.52 -2.51
CA SER A 28 10.97 13.54 -1.59
C SER A 28 11.33 13.29 -0.12
N TYR A 29 11.75 12.06 0.23
CA TYR A 29 11.95 11.66 1.62
C TYR A 29 13.24 10.84 1.78
N ASP A 30 14.00 11.14 2.82
CA ASP A 30 15.24 10.41 3.16
C ASP A 30 14.97 9.08 3.89
N THR A 31 13.73 8.85 4.33
CA THR A 31 13.32 7.63 5.02
C THR A 31 11.83 7.37 4.79
N ILE A 32 11.49 6.10 4.51
CA ILE A 32 10.13 5.68 4.19
C ILE A 32 9.76 4.45 5.05
N PHE A 33 8.73 4.60 5.88
CA PHE A 33 8.12 3.48 6.61
C PHE A 33 6.73 3.20 6.06
N VAL A 34 6.43 1.93 5.80
CA VAL A 34 5.10 1.51 5.34
C VAL A 34 4.53 0.42 6.24
N GLU A 35 3.22 0.39 6.42
CA GLU A 35 2.57 -0.67 7.17
C GLU A 35 2.72 -2.03 6.47
N GLU A 36 3.09 -3.05 7.24
CA GLU A 36 3.07 -4.44 6.79
C GLU A 36 1.64 -4.97 6.80
N ILE A 37 0.92 -4.62 5.73
CA ILE A 37 -0.47 -5.01 5.57
C ILE A 37 -0.56 -6.48 5.11
N LYS A 38 -1.24 -7.31 5.92
CA LYS A 38 -1.55 -8.70 5.56
C LYS A 38 -2.70 -8.74 4.54
N ILE A 39 -2.41 -8.54 3.26
CA ILE A 39 -3.40 -8.48 2.16
C ILE A 39 -4.33 -9.70 2.17
N GLN A 40 -3.80 -10.90 2.44
CA GLN A 40 -4.59 -12.14 2.51
C GLN A 40 -5.75 -12.06 3.53
N ASN A 41 -5.58 -11.32 4.64
CA ASN A 41 -6.64 -11.13 5.61
C ASN A 41 -7.68 -10.11 5.14
N MET A 42 -7.26 -9.08 4.40
CA MET A 42 -8.17 -8.04 3.93
C MET A 42 -9.06 -8.51 2.78
N VAL A 43 -8.55 -9.38 1.91
CA VAL A 43 -9.32 -9.91 0.77
C VAL A 43 -10.38 -10.95 1.17
N LYS A 44 -10.44 -11.34 2.46
CA LYS A 44 -11.53 -12.18 2.99
C LYS A 44 -12.89 -11.49 2.91
N ASN A 45 -12.92 -10.15 2.95
CA ASN A 45 -14.14 -9.41 2.64
C ASN A 45 -14.30 -9.31 1.13
N HIS A 46 -15.19 -10.12 0.56
CA HIS A 46 -15.43 -10.18 -0.89
C HIS A 46 -15.86 -8.84 -1.51
N HIS A 47 -16.53 -7.97 -0.75
CA HIS A 47 -16.92 -6.63 -1.22
C HIS A 47 -15.69 -5.72 -1.41
N LEU A 48 -14.65 -5.90 -0.60
CA LEU A 48 -13.43 -5.11 -0.65
C LEU A 48 -12.31 -5.77 -1.45
N ALA A 49 -12.36 -7.08 -1.63
CA ALA A 49 -11.30 -7.87 -2.25
C ALA A 49 -10.87 -7.31 -3.61
N LYS A 50 -11.83 -6.95 -4.47
CA LYS A 50 -11.54 -6.36 -5.78
C LYS A 50 -10.77 -5.05 -5.67
N LEU A 51 -11.24 -4.13 -4.82
CA LEU A 51 -10.57 -2.84 -4.61
C LEU A 51 -9.15 -3.06 -4.07
N ILE A 52 -8.99 -3.92 -3.07
CA ILE A 52 -7.69 -4.24 -2.48
C ILE A 52 -6.70 -4.78 -3.53
N TYR A 53 -7.16 -5.68 -4.42
CA TYR A 53 -6.35 -6.18 -5.53
C TYR A 53 -6.02 -5.10 -6.56
N ASP A 54 -6.97 -4.21 -6.88
CA ASP A 54 -6.76 -3.10 -7.81
C ASP A 54 -5.67 -2.14 -7.29
N PHE A 55 -5.63 -1.87 -5.99
CA PHE A 55 -4.63 -0.99 -5.37
C PHE A 55 -3.18 -1.51 -5.42
N SER A 56 -2.95 -2.80 -5.68
CA SER A 56 -1.61 -3.35 -6.02
C SER A 56 -0.50 -3.10 -4.98
N TRP A 57 -0.85 -3.03 -3.70
CA TRP A 57 0.05 -2.70 -2.58
C TRP A 57 1.40 -3.44 -2.62
N ASN A 58 1.42 -4.75 -2.86
CA ASN A 58 2.67 -5.51 -2.97
C ASN A 58 3.59 -4.99 -4.08
N SER A 59 3.05 -4.68 -5.26
CA SER A 59 3.84 -4.15 -6.39
C SER A 59 4.34 -2.75 -6.11
N PHE A 60 3.55 -1.95 -5.37
CA PHE A 60 3.97 -0.62 -4.95
C PHE A 60 5.12 -0.68 -3.93
N PHE A 61 5.00 -1.52 -2.90
CA PHE A 61 6.05 -1.70 -1.89
C PHE A 61 7.34 -2.26 -2.48
N GLN A 62 7.27 -3.24 -3.39
CA GLN A 62 8.45 -3.70 -4.11
C GLN A 62 9.14 -2.56 -4.87
N LYS A 63 8.35 -1.66 -5.49
CA LYS A 63 8.90 -0.51 -6.20
C LYS A 63 9.56 0.51 -5.29
N LEU A 64 8.96 0.80 -4.14
CA LEU A 64 9.58 1.64 -3.12
C LEU A 64 10.89 1.02 -2.63
N GLU A 65 10.86 -0.25 -2.26
CA GLU A 65 12.00 -0.99 -1.71
C GLU A 65 13.22 -0.95 -2.63
N TYR A 66 13.08 -1.35 -3.90
CA TYR A 66 14.24 -1.34 -4.80
C TYR A 66 14.70 0.08 -5.15
N LYS A 67 13.78 1.06 -5.25
CA LYS A 67 14.16 2.45 -5.57
C LYS A 67 14.84 3.13 -4.38
N ALA A 68 14.36 2.87 -3.17
CA ALA A 68 14.94 3.36 -1.93
C ALA A 68 16.36 2.82 -1.77
N ALA A 69 16.54 1.51 -1.96
CA ALA A 69 17.86 0.88 -1.97
C ALA A 69 18.80 1.53 -3.00
N ASN A 70 18.32 1.79 -4.22
CA ASN A 70 19.11 2.46 -5.27
C ASN A 70 19.48 3.91 -4.92
N ALA A 71 18.62 4.62 -4.19
CA ALA A 71 18.86 5.99 -3.75
C ALA A 71 19.66 6.08 -2.45
N GLY A 72 19.95 4.95 -1.80
CA GLY A 72 20.63 4.91 -0.51
C GLY A 72 19.79 5.39 0.67
N ILE A 73 18.46 5.43 0.52
CA ILE A 73 17.55 5.86 1.60
C ILE A 73 16.94 4.68 2.35
N LEU A 74 16.58 4.89 3.61
CA LEU A 74 16.03 3.84 4.45
C LEU A 74 14.58 3.54 4.08
N PHE A 75 14.28 2.27 3.77
CA PHE A 75 12.93 1.75 3.60
C PHE A 75 12.69 0.59 4.55
N ALA A 76 11.58 0.62 5.29
CA ALA A 76 11.18 -0.48 6.16
C ALA A 76 9.66 -0.69 6.21
N LYS A 77 9.27 -1.95 6.36
CA LYS A 77 7.89 -2.33 6.69
C LYS A 77 7.76 -2.40 8.20
N VAL A 78 6.71 -1.79 8.75
CA VAL A 78 6.45 -1.74 10.20
C VAL A 78 5.14 -2.43 10.54
N ALA A 79 5.06 -2.99 11.75
CA ALA A 79 3.86 -3.66 12.20
C ALA A 79 2.65 -2.68 12.19
N PRO A 80 1.49 -3.07 11.65
CA PRO A 80 0.33 -2.18 11.49
C PRO A 80 -0.46 -1.91 12.79
N HIS A 81 0.05 -2.36 13.94
CA HIS A 81 -0.70 -2.32 15.19
C HIS A 81 -0.81 -0.89 15.71
N GLY A 82 -2.05 -0.39 15.81
CA GLY A 82 -2.35 0.93 16.41
C GLY A 82 -2.08 2.13 15.50
N THR A 83 -1.37 1.98 14.39
CA THR A 83 -1.03 3.08 13.46
C THR A 83 -2.26 3.79 12.87
N SER A 84 -3.35 3.05 12.64
CA SER A 84 -4.59 3.58 12.07
C SER A 84 -5.67 3.96 13.10
N GLN A 85 -5.39 3.73 14.40
CA GLN A 85 -6.32 3.96 15.51
C GLN A 85 -5.75 4.93 16.55
N SER A 86 -4.44 5.06 16.68
CA SER A 86 -3.79 6.03 17.55
C SER A 86 -3.63 7.35 16.81
N CYS A 87 -4.12 8.43 17.40
CA CYS A 87 -3.88 9.77 16.87
C CYS A 87 -2.40 10.15 17.03
N SER A 88 -1.71 10.47 15.94
CA SER A 88 -0.30 10.91 15.99
C SER A 88 -0.09 12.22 16.76
N ASN A 89 -1.13 13.05 16.90
CA ASN A 89 -1.05 14.32 17.63
C ASN A 89 -1.26 14.16 19.15
N CYS A 90 -2.19 13.29 19.58
CA CYS A 90 -2.60 13.22 20.99
C CYS A 90 -2.58 11.81 21.62
N GLY A 91 -2.22 10.77 20.87
CA GLY A 91 -2.11 9.39 21.34
C GLY A 91 -3.44 8.69 21.65
N ARG A 92 -4.58 9.38 21.56
CA ARG A 92 -5.90 8.80 21.83
C ARG A 92 -6.20 7.67 20.83
N MET A 93 -6.65 6.53 21.35
CA MET A 93 -7.13 5.41 20.56
C MET A 93 -8.57 5.64 20.11
N VAL A 94 -8.81 5.62 18.81
CA VAL A 94 -10.12 5.71 18.17
C VAL A 94 -10.45 4.34 17.58
N LYS A 95 -11.38 3.63 18.22
CA LYS A 95 -11.89 2.36 17.67
C LYS A 95 -12.64 2.65 16.38
N LYS A 96 -12.21 2.01 15.29
CA LYS A 96 -12.93 2.04 14.03
C LYS A 96 -14.00 0.95 14.02
N THR A 97 -15.26 1.34 13.99
CA THR A 97 -16.37 0.44 13.70
C THR A 97 -16.51 0.34 12.18
N PHE A 98 -16.39 -0.87 11.63
CA PHE A 98 -16.85 -1.11 10.27
C PHE A 98 -18.38 -1.09 10.34
N GLY A 99 -19.03 -0.16 9.63
CA GLY A 99 -20.48 -0.05 9.64
C GLY A 99 -21.11 -1.35 9.15
N ASN A 100 -22.14 -1.80 9.87
CA ASN A 100 -23.06 -2.84 9.41
C ASN A 100 -24.04 -2.24 8.41
#